data_AF-X1IPM1-F1
#
_entry.id   AF-X1IPM1-F1
#
_cell.length_a   1.000
_cell.length_b   1.000
_cell.length_c   1.000
_cell.angle_alpha   90.00
_cell.angle_beta   90.00
_cell.angle_gamma   90.00
#
_symmetry.space_group_name_H-M   'P 1'
#
loop_
_entity.id
_entity.type
_entity.pdbx_description
1 polymer ?
#
loop_
_entity_poly.entity_id
_entity_poly.type
_entity_poly.pdbx_seq_one_letter_code
_entity_poly.pdbx_strand_id
1 'polypeptide(L)' 'MKFKVGDIVEVIDEDVDNHLIGMIGKIVKTTTDSKVYAVDFGKKIKQEYNIVNATTHDFCENELTLHKARKGAKNPTHLV' A
#
# COMPACT_ATOMS: atom_id res chain seq x y z
N MET A 1 -2.25 -2.80 -15.56
CA MET A 1 -3.53 -2.07 -15.29
C MET A 1 -3.10 -0.92 -14.40
N LYS A 2 -3.25 0.35 -14.80
CA LYS A 2 -2.70 1.47 -14.01
C LYS A 2 -3.56 1.69 -12.76
N PHE A 3 -2.94 1.74 -11.58
CA PHE A 3 -3.65 2.05 -10.33
C PHE A 3 -4.18 3.49 -10.32
N LYS A 4 -5.16 3.77 -9.46
CA LYS A 4 -5.79 5.08 -9.30
C LYS A 4 -5.71 5.55 -7.86
N VAL A 5 -5.76 6.87 -7.65
CA VAL A 5 -5.97 7.45 -6.32
C VAL A 5 -7.26 6.88 -5.73
N GLY A 6 -7.18 6.36 -4.52
CA GLY A 6 -8.27 5.70 -3.83
C GLY A 6 -8.20 4.17 -3.85
N ASP A 7 -7.41 3.58 -4.73
CA ASP A 7 -7.23 2.13 -4.78
C ASP A 7 -6.51 1.64 -3.51
N ILE A 8 -6.96 0.48 -3.02
CA ILE A 8 -6.30 -0.24 -1.94
C ILE A 8 -5.32 -1.22 -2.57
N VAL A 9 -4.06 -1.10 -2.17
CA VAL A 9 -2.96 -1.89 -2.70
C VAL A 9 -2.20 -2.58 -1.59
N GLU A 10 -1.57 -3.68 -1.93
CA GLU A 10 -0.69 -4.45 -1.07
C GLU A 10 0.72 -4.39 -1.66
N VAL A 11 1.71 -4.14 -0.81
CA VAL A 11 3.13 -4.10 -1.22
C VAL A 11 3.62 -5.54 -1.39
N ILE A 12 4.25 -5.83 -2.52
CA ILE A 12 4.72 -7.17 -2.89
C ILE A 12 6.21 -7.25 -3.20
N ASP A 13 6.95 -6.13 -3.19
CA ASP A 13 8.38 -6.13 -3.51
C ASP A 13 9.28 -6.30 -2.29
N GLU A 14 10.39 -7.01 -2.52
CA GLU A 14 11.40 -7.45 -1.57
C GLU A 14 12.66 -6.56 -1.56
N ASP A 15 12.82 -5.67 -2.56
CA ASP A 15 14.12 -5.09 -2.87
C ASP A 15 14.62 -3.95 -1.94
N VAL A 16 13.77 -3.35 -1.09
CA VAL A 16 14.20 -2.18 -0.26
C VAL A 16 13.83 -2.26 1.22
N ASP A 17 12.67 -2.84 1.57
CA ASP A 17 12.21 -2.92 2.95
C ASP A 17 11.31 -4.16 3.12
N ASN A 18 11.89 -5.33 3.36
CA ASN A 18 11.15 -6.60 3.57
C ASN A 18 10.03 -6.51 4.61
N HIS A 19 10.11 -5.56 5.54
CA HIS A 19 9.09 -5.33 6.57
C HIS A 19 7.79 -4.68 6.04
N LEU A 20 7.81 -4.14 4.82
CA LEU A 20 6.64 -3.54 4.16
C LEU A 20 5.83 -4.55 3.34
N ILE A 21 6.40 -5.71 3.01
CA ILE A 21 5.72 -6.75 2.23
C ILE A 21 4.43 -7.18 2.95
N GLY A 22 3.35 -7.28 2.19
CA GLY A 22 2.02 -7.63 2.70
C GLY A 22 1.32 -6.49 3.43
N MET A 23 1.95 -5.31 3.56
CA MET A 23 1.28 -4.14 4.09
C MET A 23 0.26 -3.61 3.09
N ILE A 24 -0.94 -3.38 3.60
CA ILE A 24 -2.05 -2.84 2.83
C ILE A 24 -2.12 -1.34 3.09
N GLY A 25 -2.11 -0.57 2.01
CA GLY A 25 -2.25 0.87 2.05
C GLY A 25 -3.20 1.39 0.97
N LYS A 26 -3.43 2.69 0.99
CA LYS A 26 -4.30 3.38 0.03
C LYS A 26 -3.48 4.34 -0.81
N ILE A 27 -3.65 4.29 -2.12
CA ILE A 27 -3.00 5.27 -3.01
C ILE A 27 -3.65 6.64 -2.80
N VAL A 28 -2.84 7.62 -2.40
CA VAL A 28 -3.26 9.01 -2.19
C VAL A 28 -2.78 9.94 -3.30
N LYS A 29 -1.73 9.55 -4.04
CA LYS A 29 -1.19 10.32 -5.17
C LYS A 29 -0.60 9.41 -6.23
N THR A 30 -0.72 9.80 -7.49
CA THR A 30 -0.09 9.12 -8.63
C THR A 30 0.74 10.10 -9.43
N THR A 31 1.99 9.75 -9.73
CA THR A 31 2.86 10.56 -10.59
C THR A 31 2.91 9.88 -11.97
N THR A 32 2.23 10.48 -12.94
CA THR A 32 1.99 9.89 -14.28
C THR A 32 3.26 9.64 -15.09
N ASP A 33 4.31 10.42 -14.84
CA ASP A 33 5.55 10.36 -15.63
C ASP A 33 6.50 9.24 -15.18
N SER A 34 6.37 8.78 -13.92
CA SER A 34 7.34 7.86 -13.32
C SER A 34 6.73 6.52 -12.88
N LYS A 35 5.42 6.31 -13.06
CA LYS A 35 4.70 5.14 -12.52
C LYS A 35 4.91 4.96 -11.00
N VAL A 36 5.07 6.08 -10.30
CA VAL A 36 5.25 6.14 -8.86
C VAL A 36 3.91 6.48 -8.22
N TYR A 37 3.57 5.76 -7.15
CA TYR A 37 2.33 5.84 -6.41
C TYR A 37 2.65 6.11 -4.94
N ALA A 38 2.11 7.18 -4.39
CA ALA A 38 2.21 7.46 -2.98
C ALA A 38 1.12 6.68 -2.25
N VAL A 39 1.53 5.74 -1.40
CA VAL A 39 0.66 4.85 -0.64
C VAL A 39 0.67 5.27 0.83
N ASP A 40 -0.50 5.61 1.35
CA ASP A 40 -0.70 5.89 2.78
C ASP A 40 -1.13 4.64 3.53
N PHE A 41 -0.38 4.28 4.57
CA PHE A 41 -0.67 3.14 5.43
C PHE A 41 -1.40 3.52 6.72
N GLY A 42 -1.65 4.82 6.95
CA GLY A 42 -2.36 5.32 8.14
C GLY A 42 -1.60 5.17 9.46
N LYS A 43 -0.41 4.56 9.44
CA LYS A 43 0.53 4.47 10.55
C LYS A 43 1.90 4.89 10.06
N LYS A 44 2.69 5.46 10.97
CA LYS A 44 4.06 5.85 10.64
C LYS A 44 4.92 4.62 10.46
N ILE A 45 5.67 4.56 9.36
CA ILE A 45 6.60 3.46 9.10
C ILE A 45 7.99 4.05 8.92
N LYS A 46 8.96 3.42 9.57
CA LYS A 46 10.35 3.82 9.46
C LYS A 46 10.98 3.03 8.32
N GLN A 47 11.25 3.69 7.20
CA GLN A 47 12.07 3.10 6.13
C GLN A 47 13.56 3.25 6.46
N GLU A 48 14.37 2.28 6.05
CA GLU A 48 15.82 2.34 6.31
C GLU A 48 16.55 3.29 5.35
N TYR A 49 16.10 3.35 4.09
CA TYR A 49 16.74 4.17 3.05
C TYR A 49 16.27 5.63 2.99
N ASN A 50 15.17 5.94 3.66
CA ASN A 50 14.66 7.30 3.76
C ASN A 50 14.24 7.51 5.21
N ILE A 51 14.94 8.36 5.95
CA ILE A 51 14.66 8.66 7.38
C ILE A 51 13.41 9.54 7.46
N VAL A 52 12.32 9.04 6.89
CA VAL A 52 11.05 9.72 6.73
C VAL A 52 10.07 8.94 7.57
N ASN A 53 9.82 9.46 8.77
CA ASN A 53 8.81 8.97 9.69
C ASN A 53 7.41 9.44 9.22
N ALA A 54 7.03 9.05 8.01
CA ALA A 54 5.77 9.41 7.38
C ALA A 54 4.78 8.24 7.42
N THR A 55 3.51 8.54 7.14
CA THR A 55 2.48 7.52 6.91
C THR A 55 2.36 7.17 5.43
N THR A 56 2.90 8.03 4.56
CA THR A 56 2.85 7.90 3.10
C THR A 56 4.24 7.62 2.54
N HIS A 57 4.33 6.61 1.68
CA HIS A 57 5.57 6.20 1.04
C HIS A 57 5.34 5.99 -0.47
N ASP A 58 6.35 6.29 -1.26
CA ASP A 58 6.29 6.21 -2.72
C ASP A 58 6.75 4.82 -3.19
N PHE A 59 5.94 4.17 -4.02
CA PHE A 59 6.23 2.86 -4.61
C PHE A 59 6.02 2.87 -6.12
N CYS A 60 6.79 2.05 -6.83
CA CYS A 60 6.63 1.82 -8.25
C CYS A 60 5.45 0.88 -8.56
N GLU A 61 4.92 0.95 -9.78
CA GLU A 61 3.83 0.07 -10.25
C GLU A 61 4.10 -1.43 -10.01
N ASN A 62 5.36 -1.84 -10.16
CA ASN A 62 5.77 -3.24 -10.05
C ASN A 62 5.82 -3.73 -8.59
N GLU A 63 5.87 -2.80 -7.62
CA GLU A 63 6.00 -3.11 -6.20
C GLU A 63 4.64 -3.28 -5.50
N LEU A 64 3.56 -3.06 -6.25
CA LEU A 64 2.21 -3.01 -5.74
C LEU A 64 1.33 -4.03 -6.46
N THR A 65 0.36 -4.57 -5.74
CA THR A 65 -0.75 -5.32 -6.32
C THR A 65 -2.08 -4.76 -5.83
N LEU A 66 -3.12 -4.83 -6.67
CA LEU A 66 -4.46 -4.42 -6.24
C LEU A 66 -4.92 -5.36 -5.14
N HIS A 67 -5.12 -4.83 -3.94
CA HIS A 67 -5.69 -5.60 -2.87
C HIS A 67 -7.17 -5.81 -3.19
N LYS A 68 -7.49 -6.97 -3.76
CA LYS A 68 -8.86 -7.41 -3.92
C LYS A 68 -9.37 -7.67 -2.51
N ALA A 69 -10.02 -6.68 -1.91
CA ALA A 69 -10.85 -6.89 -0.74
C ALA A 69 -11.65 -8.17 -1.00
N ARG A 70 -11.38 -9.22 -0.22
CA ARG A 70 -12.10 -10.49 -0.37
C ARG A 70 -13.58 -10.13 -0.27
N LYS A 71 -14.31 -10.15 -1.39
CA LYS A 71 -15.78 -10.22 -1.40
C LYS A 71 -16.12 -11.56 -0.76
N GLY A 72 -16.13 -11.60 0.56
CA GLY A 72 -16.09 -12.85 1.31
C GLY A 72 -15.97 -12.73 2.82
N ALA A 73 -15.75 -11.55 3.41
CA ALA A 73 -16.10 -11.36 4.82
C ALA A 73 -17.62 -11.13 4.91
N LYS A 74 -18.38 -12.23 5.04
CA LYS A 74 -19.75 -12.15 5.54
C LYS A 74 -19.69 -11.38 6.87
N ASN A 75 -20.54 -10.37 6.98
CA ASN A 75 -20.74 -9.51 8.14
C ASN A 75 -21.03 -10.30 9.44
N PRO A 76 -20.95 -9.65 10.62
CA PRO A 76 -20.54 -10.23 11.90
C PRO A 76 -21.62 -11.13 12.51
N THR A 77 -21.21 -12.25 13.08
CA THR A 77 -22.12 -13.11 13.86
C THR A 77 -21.55 -13.34 15.25
N HIS A 78 -22.26 -12.80 16.23
CA HIS A 78 -22.27 -13.11 17.66
C HIS A 78 -21.01 -12.80 18.49
N LEU A 79 -21.06 -11.66 19.20
CA LEU A 79 -20.64 -11.61 20.60
C LEU A 79 -21.76 -12.27 21.41
N VAL A 80 -21.45 -13.40 22.05
CA VAL A 80 -22.22 -13.97 23.17
C VAL A 80 -21.56 -13.52 24.46
#